data_AF-A0A7W5B0R8-F1
#
_entry.id   AF-A0A7W5B0R8-F1
#
_cell.length_a   1.000
_cell.length_b   1.000
_cell.length_c   1.000
_cell.angle_alpha   90.00
_cell.angle_beta   90.00
_cell.angle_gamma   90.00
#
_symmetry.space_group_name_H-M   'P 1'
#
loop_
_entity.id
_entity.type
_entity.pdbx_description
1 polymer ?
#
loop_
_entity_poly.entity_id
_entity_poly.type
_entity_poly.pdbx_seq_one_letter_code
_entity_poly.pdbx_strand_id
1 'polypeptide(L)'
;MDWFQAAQYLFPINKIATVTDLSTGVQFKVKRVMGEIHSDTEPLTVADAAQIKAVWGGSYSWKTRAVIVTVDNRRIAASMTSMPHGEDFMKDNDFVGHFDIHFKNSLRHADGKLDLLHQAEVSRAAGIK
;
A
#
# COMPACT_ATOMS: atom_id res chain seq x y z
N MET A 1 -4.51 4.47 -11.30
CA MET A 1 -4.69 3.38 -12.28
C MET A 1 -5.69 2.40 -11.70
N ASP A 2 -6.58 1.84 -12.52
CA ASP A 2 -7.60 0.89 -12.06
C ASP A 2 -6.98 -0.44 -11.61
N TRP A 3 -7.44 -0.97 -10.47
CA TRP A 3 -6.97 -2.23 -9.90
C TRP A 3 -7.17 -3.41 -10.83
N PHE A 4 -8.43 -3.65 -11.23
CA PHE A 4 -8.85 -4.82 -11.98
C PHE A 4 -8.30 -4.82 -13.41
N GLN A 5 -8.14 -3.64 -14.00
CA GLN A 5 -7.72 -3.53 -15.39
C GLN A 5 -6.19 -3.48 -15.57
N ALA A 6 -5.43 -2.98 -14.59
CA ALA A 6 -4.00 -2.71 -14.82
C ALA A 6 -3.09 -2.75 -13.59
N ALA A 7 -3.48 -2.17 -12.45
CA ALA A 7 -2.54 -1.99 -11.33
C ALA A 7 -2.04 -3.34 -10.79
N GLN A 8 -2.92 -4.33 -10.68
CA GLN A 8 -2.55 -5.67 -10.21
C GLN A 8 -1.55 -6.40 -11.12
N TYR A 9 -1.52 -6.06 -12.42
CA TYR A 9 -0.61 -6.67 -13.39
C TYR A 9 0.74 -5.97 -13.44
N LEU A 10 0.81 -4.72 -13.00
CA LEU A 10 2.08 -3.99 -12.84
C LEU A 10 2.75 -4.24 -11.52
N PHE A 11 1.96 -4.42 -10.47
CA PHE A 11 2.44 -4.81 -9.15
C PHE A 11 1.92 -6.20 -8.79
N PRO A 12 2.36 -7.28 -9.49
CA PRO A 12 1.91 -8.63 -9.19
C PRO A 12 2.48 -9.14 -7.87
N ILE A 13 1.91 -10.23 -7.36
CA ILE A 13 2.43 -10.94 -6.17
C ILE A 13 3.92 -11.26 -6.38
N ASN A 14 4.71 -11.15 -5.32
CA ASN A 14 6.17 -11.23 -5.26
C ASN A 14 6.95 -10.07 -5.88
N LYS A 15 6.29 -9.10 -6.54
CA LYS A 15 6.97 -7.91 -7.05
C LYS A 15 7.34 -6.97 -5.88
N ILE A 16 8.48 -6.32 -6.01
CA ILE A 16 8.94 -5.26 -5.11
C ILE A 16 8.57 -3.90 -5.71
N ALA A 17 8.13 -2.97 -4.86
CA ALA A 17 7.85 -1.60 -5.21
C ALA A 17 8.52 -0.63 -4.23
N THR A 18 8.71 0.61 -4.65
CA THR A 18 8.99 1.73 -3.75
C THR A 18 7.71 2.52 -3.54
N VAL A 19 7.32 2.72 -2.29
CA VAL A 19 6.18 3.54 -1.93
C VAL A 19 6.70 4.90 -1.46
N THR A 20 6.08 5.97 -1.94
CA THR A 20 6.34 7.35 -1.49
C THR A 20 5.09 7.92 -0.82
N ASP A 21 5.17 8.28 0.47
CA ASP A 21 4.11 9.02 1.14
C ASP A 21 4.08 10.46 0.64
N LEU A 22 2.93 10.91 0.11
CA LEU A 22 2.87 12.23 -0.51
C LEU A 22 2.93 13.39 0.48
N SER A 23 2.54 13.16 1.74
CA SER A 23 2.57 14.20 2.77
C SER A 23 3.97 14.43 3.34
N THR A 24 4.78 13.40 3.51
CA THR A 24 6.12 13.51 4.12
C THR A 24 7.26 13.42 3.11
N GLY A 25 7.01 12.87 1.92
CA GLY A 25 8.05 12.57 0.93
C GLY A 25 8.92 11.36 1.30
N VAL A 26 8.67 10.71 2.44
CA VAL A 26 9.41 9.51 2.87
C VAL A 26 9.13 8.37 1.90
N GLN A 27 10.18 7.62 1.61
CA GLN A 27 10.14 6.48 0.71
C GLN A 27 10.62 5.23 1.44
N PHE A 28 9.92 4.12 1.20
CA PHE A 28 10.25 2.80 1.74
C PHE A 28 9.93 1.73 0.69
N LYS A 29 10.60 0.58 0.78
CA LYS A 29 10.39 -0.56 -0.11
C LYS A 29 9.43 -1.56 0.49
N VAL A 30 8.63 -2.15 -0.39
CA VAL A 30 7.59 -3.10 -0.03
C VAL A 30 7.55 -4.25 -1.02
N LYS A 31 7.03 -5.40 -0.60
CA LYS A 31 6.76 -6.55 -1.47
C LYS A 31 5.28 -6.92 -1.37
N ARG A 32 4.61 -7.07 -2.52
CA ARG A 32 3.25 -7.63 -2.52
C ARG A 32 3.34 -9.11 -2.22
N VAL A 33 2.62 -9.57 -1.18
CA VAL A 33 2.67 -10.96 -0.71
C VAL A 33 1.40 -11.73 -1.09
N MET A 34 0.23 -11.07 -1.11
CA MET A 34 -1.03 -11.68 -1.55
C MET A 34 -2.03 -10.61 -2.07
N GLY A 35 -3.32 -10.78 -1.80
CA GLY A 35 -4.39 -9.86 -2.17
C GLY A 35 -5.00 -10.11 -3.55
N GLU A 36 -6.33 -10.12 -3.61
CA GLU A 36 -7.11 -10.35 -4.85
C GLU A 36 -7.85 -9.09 -5.32
N ILE A 37 -8.44 -8.35 -4.37
CA ILE A 37 -9.26 -7.16 -4.62
C ILE A 37 -8.57 -5.85 -4.22
N HIS A 38 -7.38 -5.97 -3.64
CA HIS A 38 -6.36 -4.93 -3.43
C HIS A 38 -5.01 -5.63 -3.19
N SER A 39 -3.97 -4.85 -2.88
CA SER A 39 -2.63 -5.38 -2.66
C SER A 39 -2.33 -5.56 -1.19
N ASP A 40 -2.19 -6.82 -0.77
CA ASP A 40 -1.75 -7.18 0.57
C ASP A 40 -0.22 -7.23 0.56
N THR A 41 0.38 -6.36 1.36
CA THR A 41 1.76 -5.93 1.17
C THR A 41 2.52 -5.91 2.49
N GLU A 42 3.79 -6.28 2.44
CA GLU A 42 4.68 -6.26 3.59
C GLU A 42 5.88 -5.33 3.35
N PRO A 43 6.48 -4.74 4.41
CA PRO A 43 7.73 -4.03 4.27
C PRO A 43 8.85 -5.00 3.86
N LEU A 44 9.74 -4.55 2.97
CA LEU A 44 10.79 -5.41 2.45
C LEU A 44 11.85 -5.73 3.53
N THR A 45 12.12 -4.78 4.42
CA THR A 45 13.14 -4.89 5.48
C THR A 45 12.68 -4.26 6.79
N VAL A 46 13.39 -4.54 7.88
CA VAL A 46 13.21 -3.88 9.19
C VAL A 46 13.30 -2.35 9.09
N ALA A 47 14.22 -1.84 8.26
CA ALA A 47 14.37 -0.41 8.05
C ALA A 47 13.14 0.20 7.35
N ASP A 48 12.56 -0.50 6.37
CA ASP A 48 11.33 -0.09 5.69
C ASP A 48 10.14 -0.10 6.66
N ALA A 49 10.02 -1.12 7.52
CA ALA A 49 9.00 -1.20 8.56
C ALA A 49 9.08 -0.02 9.54
N ALA A 50 10.30 0.32 9.98
CA ALA A 50 10.55 1.48 10.84
C ALA A 50 10.16 2.81 10.16
N GLN A 51 10.45 2.97 8.87
CA GLN A 51 10.03 4.14 8.09
C GLN A 51 8.50 4.24 8.00
N ILE A 52 7.81 3.12 7.74
CA ILE A 52 6.34 3.08 7.72
C ILE A 52 5.77 3.51 9.08
N LYS A 53 6.27 2.94 10.18
CA LYS A 53 5.84 3.31 11.54
C LYS A 53 6.05 4.80 11.81
N ALA A 54 7.18 5.37 11.37
CA ALA A 54 7.47 6.79 11.53
C ALA A 54 6.51 7.69 10.74
N VAL A 55 6.17 7.32 9.48
CA VAL A 55 5.20 8.07 8.65
C VAL A 55 3.82 8.13 9.30
N TRP A 56 3.44 7.10 10.05
CA TRP A 56 2.19 7.05 10.82
C TRP A 56 2.30 7.59 12.26
N GLY A 57 3.39 8.28 12.61
CA GLY A 57 3.51 8.97 13.89
C GLY A 57 4.02 8.10 15.04
N GLY A 58 4.78 7.05 14.73
CA GLY A 58 5.41 6.17 15.72
C GLY A 58 4.60 4.91 16.05
N SER A 59 3.42 4.74 15.46
CA SER A 59 2.60 3.53 15.59
C SER A 59 1.97 3.15 14.25
N TYR A 60 1.57 1.89 14.11
CA TYR A 60 0.81 1.44 12.95
C TYR A 60 -0.68 1.77 13.09
N SER A 61 -1.37 2.02 11.98
CA SER A 61 -2.75 2.52 12.01
C SER A 61 -3.50 2.27 10.69
N TRP A 62 -4.83 2.15 10.82
CA TRP A 62 -5.79 2.12 9.70
C TRP A 62 -6.02 3.48 9.02
N LYS A 63 -5.35 4.55 9.48
CA LYS A 63 -5.46 5.86 8.84
C LYS A 63 -4.95 5.79 7.40
N THR A 64 -5.80 6.09 6.43
CA THR A 64 -5.44 6.10 5.01
C THR A 64 -4.52 7.26 4.68
N ARG A 65 -3.60 7.05 3.73
CA ARG A 65 -2.70 8.08 3.22
C ARG A 65 -2.50 7.93 1.72
N ALA A 66 -2.50 9.06 1.00
CA ALA A 66 -2.17 9.12 -0.41
C ALA A 66 -0.69 8.83 -0.61
N VAL A 67 -0.42 7.84 -1.46
CA VAL A 67 0.93 7.40 -1.77
C VAL A 67 1.12 7.25 -3.27
N ILE A 68 2.38 7.28 -3.71
CA ILE A 68 2.77 6.84 -5.04
C ILE A 68 3.48 5.50 -4.92
N VAL A 69 2.96 4.48 -5.59
CA VAL A 69 3.64 3.20 -5.75
C VAL A 69 4.44 3.25 -7.05
N THR A 70 5.76 3.18 -6.91
CA THR A 70 6.68 3.13 -8.04
C THR A 70 7.13 1.69 -8.25
N VAL A 71 6.75 1.12 -9.39
CA VAL A 71 7.18 -0.22 -9.82
C VAL A 71 8.00 -0.06 -11.10
N ASP A 72 9.25 -0.49 -11.05
CA ASP A 72 10.25 -0.18 -12.08
C ASP A 72 10.25 1.34 -12.37
N ASN A 73 9.96 1.76 -13.60
CA ASN A 73 9.90 3.18 -13.98
C ASN A 73 8.46 3.75 -14.03
N ARG A 74 7.47 3.03 -13.49
CA ARG A 74 6.05 3.42 -13.53
C ARG A 74 5.57 3.88 -12.16
N ARG A 75 5.01 5.09 -12.11
CA ARG A 75 4.42 5.69 -10.91
C ARG A 75 2.91 5.52 -10.94
N ILE A 76 2.35 4.98 -9.87
CA ILE A 76 0.92 4.67 -9.76
C ILE A 76 0.36 5.37 -8.52
N ALA A 77 -0.66 6.20 -8.72
CA ALA A 77 -1.44 6.78 -7.62
C ALA A 77 -2.19 5.69 -6.86
N ALA A 78 -2.03 5.67 -5.54
CA ALA A 78 -2.60 4.68 -4.64
C ALA A 78 -2.92 5.30 -3.27
N SER A 79 -3.48 4.48 -2.39
CA SER A 79 -3.71 4.79 -0.98
C SER A 79 -3.23 3.62 -0.13
N MET A 80 -2.67 3.90 1.04
CA MET A 80 -2.09 2.89 1.92
C MET A 80 -2.57 3.09 3.36
N THR A 81 -2.71 1.98 4.10
CA THR A 81 -2.73 1.94 5.58
C THR A 81 -1.44 1.26 6.07
N SER A 82 -1.14 1.35 7.36
CA SER A 82 0.07 0.72 7.93
C SER A 82 -0.23 -0.37 8.95
N MET A 83 -1.50 -0.64 9.26
CA MET A 83 -1.85 -1.62 10.29
C MET A 83 -1.49 -3.04 9.84
N PRO A 84 -0.59 -3.74 10.56
CA PRO A 84 -0.36 -5.17 10.33
C PRO A 84 -1.63 -5.95 10.66
N HIS A 85 -2.04 -6.82 9.76
CA HIS A 85 -3.14 -7.75 9.96
C HIS A 85 -3.03 -8.97 9.04
N GLY A 86 -3.87 -9.97 9.28
CA GLY A 86 -3.90 -11.18 8.47
C GLY A 86 -2.61 -12.01 8.54
N GLU A 87 -2.34 -12.72 7.46
CA GLU A 87 -1.19 -13.62 7.33
C GLU A 87 0.13 -12.87 7.19
N ASP A 88 1.20 -13.47 7.69
CA ASP A 88 2.58 -12.97 7.71
C ASP A 88 3.49 -13.91 6.89
N PHE A 89 4.04 -13.40 5.79
CA PHE A 89 4.86 -14.16 4.84
C PHE A 89 6.36 -13.85 4.95
N MET A 90 6.77 -12.67 5.42
CA MET A 90 8.19 -12.29 5.53
C MET A 90 8.64 -12.19 6.98
N LYS A 91 9.42 -13.18 7.44
CA LYS A 91 9.79 -13.30 8.86
C LYS A 91 10.91 -12.39 9.35
N ASP A 92 11.64 -11.75 8.44
CA ASP A 92 12.87 -11.00 8.76
C ASP A 92 12.72 -9.47 8.62
N ASN A 93 11.50 -8.93 8.70
CA ASN A 93 11.20 -7.50 8.52
C ASN A 93 10.66 -6.78 9.78
N ASP A 94 10.57 -7.46 10.93
CA ASP A 94 9.99 -6.92 12.19
C ASP A 94 8.56 -6.36 12.00
N PHE A 95 7.79 -6.99 11.12
CA PHE A 95 6.41 -6.63 10.79
C PHE A 95 5.56 -7.90 10.70
N VAL A 96 4.64 -8.08 11.66
CA VAL A 96 3.83 -9.31 11.75
C VAL A 96 2.49 -9.11 11.09
N GLY A 97 2.35 -9.60 9.85
CA GLY A 97 1.15 -9.54 9.02
C GLY A 97 1.42 -8.73 7.76
N HIS A 98 0.37 -8.29 7.07
CA HIS A 98 0.45 -7.38 5.94
C HIS A 98 -0.36 -6.10 6.19
N PHE A 99 -0.21 -5.14 5.29
CA PHE A 99 -1.04 -3.93 5.23
C PHE A 99 -1.59 -3.74 3.81
N ASP A 100 -2.61 -2.88 3.71
CA ASP A 100 -3.35 -2.72 2.47
C ASP A 100 -2.81 -1.55 1.65
N ILE A 101 -2.59 -1.80 0.36
CA ILE A 101 -2.47 -0.76 -0.65
C ILE A 101 -3.66 -0.87 -1.62
N HIS A 102 -4.50 0.16 -1.59
CA HIS A 102 -5.62 0.33 -2.50
C HIS A 102 -5.23 1.17 -3.72
N PHE A 103 -5.67 0.72 -4.89
CA PHE A 103 -5.62 1.46 -6.13
C PHE A 103 -7.03 1.94 -6.50
N LYS A 104 -7.19 2.58 -7.66
CA LYS A 104 -8.53 2.99 -8.13
C LYS A 104 -9.39 1.74 -8.27
N ASN A 105 -10.61 1.80 -7.73
CA ASN A 105 -11.60 0.72 -7.71
C ASN A 105 -11.22 -0.55 -6.91
N SER A 106 -10.11 -0.55 -6.15
CA SER A 106 -9.86 -1.60 -5.16
C SER A 106 -11.00 -1.71 -4.14
N LEU A 107 -11.29 -2.94 -3.71
CA LEU A 107 -12.41 -3.26 -2.81
C LEU A 107 -11.89 -3.74 -1.46
N ARG A 108 -12.65 -3.52 -0.39
CA ARG A 108 -12.32 -3.98 0.96
C ARG A 108 -12.72 -5.44 1.18
N HIS A 109 -11.96 -6.16 1.99
CA HIS A 109 -12.25 -7.56 2.33
C HIS A 109 -13.58 -7.75 3.06
N ALA A 110 -13.96 -6.80 3.93
CA ALA A 110 -15.10 -6.96 4.82
C ALA A 110 -16.44 -7.24 4.11
N ASP A 111 -16.66 -6.67 2.92
CA ASP A 111 -17.92 -6.85 2.18
C ASP A 111 -17.79 -6.66 0.66
N GLY A 112 -16.57 -6.59 0.12
CA GLY A 112 -16.34 -6.41 -1.30
C GLY A 112 -16.78 -5.05 -1.86
N LYS A 113 -16.99 -4.03 -1.02
CA LYS A 113 -17.35 -2.68 -1.48
C LYS A 113 -16.13 -1.77 -1.61
N LEU A 114 -16.33 -0.66 -2.32
CA LEU A 114 -15.36 0.43 -2.35
C LEU A 114 -15.17 1.02 -0.95
N ASP A 115 -13.91 1.29 -0.62
CA ASP A 115 -13.56 2.11 0.54
C ASP A 115 -13.40 3.57 0.10
N LEU A 116 -14.34 4.43 0.51
CA LEU A 116 -14.37 5.83 0.08
C LEU A 116 -13.17 6.64 0.62
N LEU A 117 -12.62 6.28 1.78
CA LEU A 117 -11.44 6.96 2.33
C LEU A 117 -10.20 6.61 1.51
N HIS A 118 -10.04 5.33 1.15
CA HIS A 118 -8.99 4.94 0.22
C HIS A 118 -9.17 5.59 -1.16
N GLN A 119 -10.37 5.59 -1.73
CA GLN A 119 -10.62 6.19 -3.06
C GLN A 119 -10.39 7.72 -3.07
N ALA A 120 -10.67 8.42 -1.98
CA ALA A 120 -10.34 9.84 -1.83
C ALA A 120 -8.83 10.08 -1.86
N GLU A 121 -8.06 9.28 -1.11
CA GLU A 121 -6.60 9.36 -1.10
C GLU A 121 -5.97 8.94 -2.45
N VAL A 122 -6.55 7.97 -3.16
CA VAL A 122 -6.14 7.63 -4.54
C VAL A 122 -6.35 8.82 -5.47
N SER A 123 -7.49 9.51 -5.37
CA SER A 123 -7.79 10.71 -6.16
C SER A 123 -6.81 11.85 -5.84
N ARG A 124 -6.51 12.06 -4.55
CA ARG A 124 -5.48 13.00 -4.08
C ARG A 124 -4.12 12.67 -4.66
N ALA A 125 -3.71 11.40 -4.64
CA ALA A 125 -2.46 10.95 -5.24
C ALA A 125 -2.41 11.11 -6.76
N ALA A 126 -3.55 11.02 -7.43
CA ALA A 126 -3.66 11.20 -8.88
C ALA A 126 -3.65 12.68 -9.31
N GLY A 127 -3.67 13.63 -8.37
CA GLY A 127 -3.76 15.06 -8.68
C GLY A 127 -5.14 15.47 -9.21
N ILE A 128 -6.17 14.65 -9.00
CA ILE A 128 -7.54 14.94 -9.41
C ILE A 128 -8.19 15.71 -8.26
N LYS A 129 -8.45 17.00 -8.50
CA LYS A 129 -9.27 17.86 -7.64
C LYS A 129 -10.66 18.01 -8.27
#